data_AF-A0AAW7ZQK2-F1
#
_entry.id   AF-A0AAW7ZQK2-F1
#
_cell.length_a   1.000
_cell.length_b   1.000
_cell.length_c   1.000
_cell.angle_alpha   90.00
_cell.angle_beta   90.00
_cell.angle_gamma   90.00
#
_symmetry.space_group_name_H-M   'P 1'
#
loop_
_entity.id
_entity.type
_entity.pdbx_description
1 polymer ?
#
loop_
_entity_poly.entity_id
_entity_poly.type
_entity_poly.pdbx_seq_one_letter_code
_entity_poly.pdbx_strand_id
1 'polypeptide(L)'
;MGIKVRGAARVERNINRIINDIQGRKIIRALQSAMILGAARAALYTPIDTSALLNSQFREIVTDGAVITGRVGYSTNYAVYVHDPANPQIFRRSTAKKEFLTLGFEEERSAIDDVVRKELSL
;
A
#
# COMPACT_ATOMS: atom_id res chain seq x y z
N MET A 1 -24.94 -15.84 32.86
CA MET A 1 -24.79 -16.65 31.64
C MET A 1 -24.31 -15.77 30.52
N GLY A 2 -23.05 -15.90 30.09
CA GLY A 2 -22.49 -15.09 29.00
C GLY A 2 -23.14 -15.48 27.67
N ILE A 3 -23.75 -14.53 26.98
CA ILE A 3 -24.28 -14.73 25.63
C ILE A 3 -23.07 -15.06 24.74
N LYS A 4 -22.84 -16.35 24.45
CA LYS A 4 -21.89 -16.75 23.41
C LYS A 4 -22.38 -16.14 22.12
N VAL A 5 -21.69 -15.10 21.65
CA VAL A 5 -21.98 -14.40 20.40
C VAL A 5 -21.69 -15.35 19.23
N ARG A 6 -22.59 -16.29 18.97
CA ARG A 6 -22.49 -17.28 17.87
C ARG A 6 -22.54 -16.60 16.49
N GLY A 7 -23.05 -15.36 16.42
CA GLY A 7 -23.11 -14.54 15.22
C GLY A 7 -21.74 -14.07 14.75
N ALA A 8 -20.95 -13.45 15.63
CA ALA A 8 -19.62 -12.92 15.31
C ALA A 8 -18.68 -14.02 14.78
N ALA A 9 -18.59 -15.15 15.49
CA ALA A 9 -17.79 -16.30 15.04
C ALA A 9 -18.28 -16.93 13.71
N ARG A 10 -19.55 -16.72 13.32
CA ARG A 10 -20.08 -17.17 12.02
C ARG A 10 -19.70 -16.20 10.91
N VAL A 11 -19.75 -14.90 11.19
CA VAL A 11 -19.32 -13.84 10.26
C VAL A 11 -17.82 -13.95 9.98
N GLU A 12 -16.99 -14.09 11.01
CA GLU A 12 -15.54 -14.30 10.87
C GLU A 12 -15.21 -15.52 10.00
N ARG A 13 -15.88 -16.65 10.23
CA ARG A 13 -15.66 -17.87 9.41
C ARG A 13 -16.07 -17.69 7.96
N ASN A 14 -17.12 -16.93 7.67
CA ASN A 14 -17.54 -16.67 6.29
C ASN A 14 -16.60 -15.69 5.59
N ILE A 15 -16.12 -14.66 6.28
CA ILE A 15 -15.08 -13.75 5.78
C ILE A 15 -13.80 -14.53 5.46
N ASN A 16 -13.34 -15.36 6.39
CA ASN A 16 -12.17 -16.22 6.17
C ASN A 16 -12.37 -17.17 4.98
N ARG A 17 -13.59 -17.67 4.73
CA ARG A 17 -13.87 -18.50 3.56
C ARG A 17 -13.76 -17.71 2.25
N ILE A 18 -14.25 -16.47 2.22
CA ILE A 18 -14.15 -15.57 1.05
C ILE A 18 -12.69 -15.21 0.78
N ILE A 19 -11.91 -14.85 1.80
CA ILE A 19 -10.48 -14.55 1.63
C ILE A 19 -9.72 -15.77 1.06
N ASN A 20 -10.06 -16.97 1.53
CA ASN A 20 -9.45 -18.21 1.07
C ASN A 20 -9.96 -18.69 -0.30
N ASP A 21 -11.02 -18.09 -0.83
CA ASP A 21 -11.53 -18.42 -2.14
C ASP A 21 -10.65 -17.85 -3.26
N ILE A 22 -10.96 -18.25 -4.49
CA ILE A 22 -10.20 -17.86 -5.68
C ILE A 22 -10.25 -16.34 -5.89
N GLN A 23 -11.35 -15.68 -5.55
CA GLN A 23 -11.51 -14.22 -5.67
C GLN A 23 -10.68 -13.48 -4.61
N GLY A 24 -10.71 -13.94 -3.36
CA GLY A 24 -9.87 -13.37 -2.30
C GLY A 24 -8.38 -13.41 -2.65
N ARG A 25 -7.89 -14.54 -3.21
CA ARG A 25 -6.50 -14.66 -3.67
C ARG A 25 -6.16 -13.76 -4.86
N LYS A 26 -7.10 -13.52 -5.77
CA LYS A 26 -6.92 -12.59 -6.90
C LYS A 26 -6.82 -11.14 -6.40
N ILE A 27 -7.68 -10.74 -5.47
CA ILE A 27 -7.65 -9.40 -4.87
C ILE A 27 -6.33 -9.15 -4.15
N ILE A 28 -5.87 -10.10 -3.32
CA ILE A 28 -4.58 -9.97 -2.61
C ILE A 28 -3.42 -9.83 -3.60
N ARG A 29 -3.40 -10.63 -4.68
CA ARG A 29 -2.37 -10.51 -5.72
C ARG A 29 -2.44 -9.18 -6.46
N ALA A 30 -3.64 -8.73 -6.83
CA ALA A 30 -3.85 -7.44 -7.48
C ALA A 30 -3.34 -6.29 -6.61
N LEU A 31 -3.66 -6.27 -5.31
CA LEU A 31 -3.17 -5.27 -4.36
C LEU A 31 -1.65 -5.34 -4.22
N GLN A 32 -1.08 -6.53 -4.10
CA GLN A 32 0.37 -6.70 -3.98
C GLN A 32 1.10 -6.17 -5.23
N SER A 33 0.61 -6.50 -6.42
CA SER A 33 1.16 -6.02 -7.68
C SER A 33 1.05 -4.50 -7.82
N ALA A 34 -0.12 -3.94 -7.51
CA ALA A 34 -0.33 -2.48 -7.51
C ALA A 34 0.63 -1.77 -6.55
N MET A 35 0.76 -2.28 -5.32
CA MET A 35 1.68 -1.72 -4.32
C MET A 35 3.14 -1.84 -4.75
N ILE A 36 3.56 -2.92 -5.41
CA ILE A 36 4.93 -3.07 -5.90
C ILE A 36 5.26 -1.97 -6.91
N LEU A 37 4.38 -1.71 -7.88
CA LEU A 37 4.61 -0.68 -8.90
C LEU A 37 4.66 0.71 -8.30
N GLY A 38 3.63 1.12 -7.56
CA GLY A 38 3.58 2.44 -6.94
C GLY A 38 4.70 2.67 -5.92
N ALA A 39 5.02 1.66 -5.10
CA ALA A 39 6.11 1.76 -4.13
C ALA A 39 7.48 1.87 -4.80
N ALA A 40 7.72 1.14 -5.89
CA ALA A 40 8.95 1.23 -6.66
C ALA A 40 9.13 2.63 -7.27
N ARG A 41 8.07 3.21 -7.84
CA ARG A 41 8.13 4.58 -8.35
C ARG A 41 8.33 5.61 -7.24
N ALA A 42 7.59 5.49 -6.13
CA ALA A 42 7.76 6.35 -4.96
C ALA A 42 9.19 6.29 -4.39
N ALA A 43 9.82 5.12 -4.40
CA ALA A 43 11.21 4.92 -3.97
C ALA A 43 12.22 5.67 -4.85
N LEU A 44 11.93 5.89 -6.14
CA LEU A 44 12.76 6.71 -7.03
C LEU A 44 12.71 8.20 -6.67
N TYR A 45 11.58 8.64 -6.14
CA TYR A 45 11.33 10.02 -5.71
C TYR A 45 11.66 10.29 -4.25
N THR A 46 11.85 9.25 -3.47
CA THR A 46 12.22 9.37 -2.07
C THR A 46 13.62 9.99 -1.95
N PRO A 47 13.77 11.10 -1.20
CA PRO A 47 15.07 11.67 -0.90
C PRO A 47 15.96 10.69 -0.13
N ILE A 48 17.27 10.75 -0.41
CA ILE A 48 18.27 9.91 0.26
C ILE A 48 19.31 10.84 0.88
N ASP A 49 19.39 10.80 2.21
CA ASP A 49 20.51 11.36 2.97
C ASP A 49 21.35 10.23 3.58
N THR A 50 20.77 9.47 4.51
CA THR A 50 21.37 8.28 5.17
C THR A 50 20.72 6.96 4.76
N SER A 51 19.85 6.98 3.74
CA SER A 51 18.99 5.87 3.31
C SER A 51 17.94 5.39 4.32
N ALA A 52 17.92 5.92 5.55
CA ALA A 52 16.94 5.52 6.58
C ALA A 52 15.48 5.70 6.11
N LEU A 53 15.18 6.81 5.42
CA LEU A 53 13.84 7.05 4.87
C LEU A 53 13.50 5.99 3.83
N LEU A 54 14.32 5.83 2.79
CA LEU A 54 14.09 4.84 1.74
C LEU A 54 13.89 3.42 2.29
N ASN A 55 14.75 3.00 3.23
CA ASN A 55 14.72 1.67 3.83
C ASN A 55 13.55 1.47 4.82
N SER A 56 12.88 2.55 5.22
CA SER A 56 11.70 2.51 6.08
C SER A 56 10.38 2.32 5.31
N GLN A 57 10.45 2.18 3.98
CA GLN A 57 9.26 1.95 3.16
C GLN A 57 8.64 0.59 3.50
N PHE A 58 7.36 0.58 3.82
CA PHE A 58 6.59 -0.62 4.12
C PHE A 58 5.37 -0.73 3.21
N ARG A 59 4.89 -1.96 3.07
CA ARG A 59 3.64 -2.30 2.39
C ARG A 59 2.86 -3.22 3.31
N GLU A 60 1.59 -2.94 3.53
CA GLU A 60 0.71 -3.76 4.34
C GLU A 60 -0.63 -3.99 3.63
N ILE A 61 -1.21 -5.16 3.85
CA ILE A 61 -2.58 -5.47 3.43
C ILE A 61 -3.39 -5.64 4.71
N VAL A 62 -4.37 -4.76 4.88
CA VAL A 62 -5.31 -4.79 5.99
C VAL A 62 -6.64 -5.31 5.47
N THR A 63 -7.20 -6.31 6.15
CA THR A 63 -8.53 -6.83 5.83
C THR A 63 -9.49 -6.44 6.94
N ASP A 64 -10.46 -5.60 6.61
CA ASP A 64 -11.53 -5.20 7.51
C ASP A 64 -12.87 -5.71 6.95
N GLY A 65 -13.23 -6.92 7.37
CA GLY A 65 -14.41 -7.60 6.89
C GLY A 65 -14.38 -7.88 5.38
N ALA A 66 -15.25 -7.20 4.63
CA ALA A 66 -15.35 -7.33 3.18
C ALA A 66 -14.42 -6.37 2.41
N VAL A 67 -13.78 -5.43 3.11
CA VAL A 67 -12.87 -4.45 2.51
C VAL A 67 -11.44 -4.92 2.71
N ILE A 68 -10.71 -5.08 1.60
CA ILE A 68 -9.27 -5.37 1.61
C ILE A 68 -8.56 -4.12 1.13
N THR A 69 -7.69 -3.57 1.97
CA THR A 69 -6.95 -2.32 1.70
C THR A 69 -5.46 -2.62 1.65
N GLY A 70 -4.82 -2.27 0.53
CA GLY A 70 -3.35 -2.19 0.44
C GLY A 70 -2.89 -0.80 0.86
N ARG A 71 -1.84 -0.72 1.67
CA ARG A 71 -1.24 0.55 2.12
C ARG A 71 0.25 0.52 1.92
N VAL A 72 0.81 1.65 1.48
CA VAL A 72 2.24 1.87 1.34
C VAL A 72 2.58 3.12 2.12
N GLY A 73 3.65 3.05 2.90
CA GLY A 73 4.06 4.16 3.75
C GLY A 73 5.53 4.07 4.14
N TYR A 74 5.94 4.96 5.04
CA TYR A 74 7.27 4.99 5.62
C TYR A 74 7.16 4.97 7.13
N SER A 75 7.94 4.13 7.79
CA SER A 75 7.91 4.01 9.26
C SER A 75 8.73 5.10 9.98
N THR A 76 9.53 5.87 9.25
CA THR A 76 10.26 7.00 9.81
C THR A 76 9.33 8.19 10.05
N ASN A 77 9.25 8.66 11.31
CA ASN A 77 8.36 9.76 11.70
C ASN A 77 8.59 11.05 10.90
N TYR A 78 9.84 11.31 10.50
CA TYR A 78 10.18 12.52 9.75
C TYR A 78 9.73 12.46 8.28
N ALA A 79 9.26 11.31 7.78
CA ALA A 79 8.78 11.15 6.41
C ALA A 79 7.68 12.16 6.05
N VAL A 80 6.80 12.50 7.01
CA VAL A 80 5.72 13.47 6.82
C VAL A 80 6.29 14.85 6.44
N TYR A 81 7.29 15.33 7.19
CA TYR A 81 7.93 16.62 6.92
C TYR A 81 8.72 16.62 5.62
N VAL A 82 9.33 15.48 5.25
CA VAL A 82 10.06 15.35 3.99
C VAL A 82 9.09 15.31 2.80
N HIS A 83 7.94 14.67 2.97
CA HIS A 83 6.89 14.54 1.96
C HIS A 83 6.16 15.86 1.69
N ASP A 84 5.92 16.65 2.74
CA ASP A 84 5.15 17.90 2.68
C ASP A 84 5.79 18.93 1.71
N PRO A 85 5.07 19.37 0.66
CA PRO A 85 5.55 20.39 -0.27
C PRO A 85 5.69 21.77 0.37
N ALA A 86 4.95 22.06 1.45
CA ALA A 86 5.03 23.34 2.16
C ALA A 86 6.32 23.51 2.96
N ASN A 87 7.06 22.42 3.20
CA ASN A 87 8.32 22.45 3.96
C ASN A 87 9.53 22.51 3.01
N PRO A 88 10.19 23.68 2.83
CA PRO A 88 11.27 23.85 1.88
C PRO A 88 12.50 23.04 2.29
N GLN A 89 13.02 22.21 1.38
CA GLN A 89 14.19 21.36 1.61
C GLN A 89 15.03 21.28 0.34
N ILE A 90 16.34 21.14 0.50
CA ILE A 90 17.28 20.91 -0.60
C ILE A 90 17.63 19.44 -0.62
N PHE A 91 17.31 18.76 -1.72
CA PHE A 91 17.62 17.34 -1.89
C PHE A 91 18.95 17.13 -2.59
N ARG A 92 19.75 16.18 -2.09
CA ARG A 92 21.01 15.75 -2.74
C ARG A 92 20.75 14.92 -4.00
N ARG A 93 19.68 14.12 -3.99
CA ARG A 93 19.29 13.25 -5.10
C ARG A 93 18.49 14.04 -6.12
N SER A 94 18.92 14.04 -7.38
CA SER A 94 18.29 14.80 -8.47
C SER A 94 16.86 14.36 -8.81
N THR A 95 16.55 13.07 -8.63
CA THR A 95 15.21 12.53 -8.84
C THR A 95 14.29 12.74 -7.66
N ALA A 96 14.78 13.26 -6.53
CA ALA A 96 13.97 13.41 -5.34
C ALA A 96 12.89 14.48 -5.54
N LYS A 97 11.66 14.13 -5.16
CA LYS A 97 10.52 15.03 -5.25
C LYS A 97 9.85 15.15 -3.90
N LYS A 98 9.22 16.30 -3.66
CA LYS A 98 8.14 16.40 -2.67
C LYS A 98 6.97 15.52 -3.11
N GLU A 99 6.11 15.18 -2.16
CA GLU A 99 4.94 14.36 -2.44
C GLU A 99 5.30 12.99 -3.09
N PHE A 100 6.48 12.45 -2.79
CA PHE A 100 7.05 11.28 -3.48
C PHE A 100 6.14 10.04 -3.49
N LEU A 101 5.34 9.79 -2.44
CA LEU A 101 4.33 8.73 -2.44
C LEU A 101 3.23 9.03 -3.44
N THR A 102 2.59 10.20 -3.34
CA THR A 102 1.51 10.66 -4.21
C THR A 102 1.94 10.62 -5.68
N LEU A 103 3.06 11.27 -6.01
CA LEU A 103 3.59 11.31 -7.37
C LEU A 103 4.02 9.92 -7.87
N GLY A 104 4.52 9.06 -6.97
CA GLY A 104 4.89 7.69 -7.33
C GLY A 104 3.70 6.86 -7.79
N PHE A 105 2.58 6.96 -7.06
CA PHE A 105 1.36 6.24 -7.41
C PHE A 105 0.61 6.88 -8.59
N GLU A 106 0.58 8.21 -8.68
CA GLU A 106 -0.11 8.90 -9.78
C GLU A 106 0.56 8.62 -11.12
N GLU A 107 1.89 8.63 -11.18
CA GLU A 107 2.60 8.34 -12.43
C GLU A 107 2.47 6.86 -12.86
N GLU A 108 2.34 5.93 -11.92
CA GLU A 108 2.14 4.50 -12.21
C GLU A 108 0.67 4.12 -12.36
N ARG A 109 -0.27 5.08 -12.32
CA ARG A 109 -1.71 4.80 -12.26
C ARG A 109 -2.20 3.88 -13.39
N SER A 110 -1.76 4.13 -14.62
CA SER A 110 -2.12 3.28 -15.76
C SER A 110 -1.57 1.86 -15.63
N ALA A 111 -0.31 1.71 -15.21
CA ALA A 111 0.31 0.39 -15.04
C ALA A 111 -0.32 -0.39 -13.88
N ILE A 112 -0.70 0.32 -12.81
CA ILE A 112 -1.48 -0.22 -11.69
C ILE A 112 -2.84 -0.72 -12.17
N ASP A 113 -3.59 0.09 -12.93
CA ASP A 113 -4.90 -0.31 -13.44
C ASP A 113 -4.82 -1.55 -14.33
N ASP A 114 -3.78 -1.64 -15.17
CA ASP A 114 -3.56 -2.78 -16.06
C ASP A 114 -3.18 -4.05 -15.30
N VAL A 115 -2.30 -3.96 -14.30
CA VAL A 115 -1.91 -5.14 -13.51
C VAL A 115 -3.06 -5.62 -12.63
N VAL A 116 -3.87 -4.71 -12.08
CA VAL A 116 -5.06 -5.06 -11.31
C VAL A 116 -6.07 -5.77 -12.19
N ARG A 117 -6.37 -5.23 -13.39
CA ARG A 117 -7.28 -5.87 -14.34
C ARG A 117 -6.80 -7.27 -14.72
N LYS A 118 -5.49 -7.43 -14.96
CA LYS A 118 -4.88 -8.73 -15.26
C LYS A 118 -5.07 -9.72 -14.11
N GLU A 119 -4.68 -9.37 -12.88
CA GLU A 119 -4.75 -10.27 -11.72
C GLU A 119 -6.18 -10.69 -11.36
N LEU A 120 -7.16 -9.82 -11.60
CA LEU A 120 -8.58 -10.14 -11.39
C LEU A 120 -9.17 -11.04 -12.49
N SER A 121 -8.54 -11.09 -13.67
CA SER A 121 -8.99 -11.88 -14.83
C SER A 121 -8.41 -13.30 -14.91
N LEU A 122 -7.20 -13.52 -14.36
CA LEU A 122 -6.71 -14.86 -13.96
C LEU A 122 -7.72 -15.47 -13.01
#